data_AF-A0A0F6TB33-F1
#
_entry.id   AF-A0A0F6TB33-F1
#
_cell.length_a   1.000
_cell.length_b   1.000
_cell.length_c   1.000
_cell.angle_alpha   90.00
_cell.angle_beta   90.00
_cell.angle_gamma   90.00
#
_symmetry.space_group_name_H-M   'P 1'
#
loop_
_entity.id
_entity.type
_entity.pdbx_description
1 polymer ?
#
loop_
_entity_poly.entity_id
_entity_poly.type
_entity_poly.pdbx_seq_one_letter_code
_entity_poly.pdbx_strand_id
1 'polypeptide(L)'
;MSQPITVTSAIINQALRPMTAWNLEPTTLDSQGPISLDLITTAARVVDTSGVIEILESWDKADNPNRYRGGRPAQVSARSALILLIVAGLDDKPLNITEAVEILRYRLDGKAWAAAGLDLNLFTDRRNPQWYSRIYRTIRNRARALIDPYPETKKGRRYDKDVFAALKATRSPALIEQRKKRIAIFDSALALGSARLAGDDVFKRHIGDYASDATMYATSTTMPRSGSKLTSSEPDAGSYVREGNHHPGENKGAIKVKHGFDPTLAVAVGGAFGESVPDLIVGVSVDKPGHRPGQNVLQAVAMLERTGFPRRYMIGDMAYSPGSKPEYYQAPMRKNGWKIVGDIPNKEEARGIAATYVGMVLSDGKCTAQLF
;
A
#
# COMPACT_ATOMS: atom_id res chain seq x y z
N MET A 1 35.70 -28.93 20.94
CA MET A 1 34.24 -28.82 20.78
C MET A 1 33.76 -27.69 21.70
N SER A 2 33.53 -26.49 21.17
CA SER A 2 33.11 -25.32 21.95
C SER A 2 31.58 -25.24 21.97
N GLN A 3 31.02 -25.11 23.18
CA GLN A 3 29.58 -24.99 23.42
C GLN A 3 29.01 -23.70 22.77
N PRO A 4 27.76 -23.72 22.28
CA PRO A 4 27.13 -22.54 21.70
C PRO A 4 26.82 -21.49 22.78
N ILE A 5 27.22 -20.25 22.49
CA ILE A 5 26.99 -19.06 23.32
C ILE A 5 25.47 -18.79 23.35
N THR A 6 24.85 -18.89 24.53
CA THR A 6 23.44 -18.54 24.72
C THR A 6 23.27 -17.02 24.84
N VAL A 7 22.13 -16.50 24.36
CA VAL A 7 21.76 -15.07 24.34
C VAL A 7 21.99 -14.37 25.69
N THR A 8 21.86 -15.09 26.81
CA THR A 8 22.11 -14.61 28.16
C THR A 8 23.56 -14.16 28.39
N SER A 9 24.54 -14.80 27.75
CA SER A 9 25.97 -14.46 27.90
C SER A 9 26.41 -13.24 27.09
N ALA A 10 25.65 -12.85 26.05
CA ALA A 10 25.89 -11.62 25.30
C ALA A 10 25.43 -10.36 26.06
N ILE A 11 24.43 -10.50 26.94
CA ILE A 11 23.83 -9.39 27.69
C ILE A 11 24.72 -8.96 28.87
N ILE A 12 25.41 -9.91 29.51
CA ILE A 12 26.24 -9.65 30.70
C ILE A 12 27.52 -8.86 30.37
N ASN A 13 28.06 -8.98 29.16
CA ASN A 13 29.35 -8.39 28.79
C ASN A 13 29.30 -6.94 28.27
N GLN A 14 28.19 -6.20 28.43
CA GLN A 14 28.05 -4.79 28.00
C GLN A 14 28.56 -4.49 26.57
N ALA A 15 28.44 -5.43 25.64
CA ALA A 15 28.91 -5.27 24.26
C ALA A 15 27.99 -4.39 23.38
N LEU A 16 26.94 -3.79 23.94
CA LEU A 16 26.05 -2.89 23.21
C LEU A 16 26.35 -1.44 23.57
N ARG A 17 27.27 -0.85 22.81
CA ARG A 17 27.41 0.61 22.73
C ARG A 17 26.15 1.22 22.09
N PRO A 18 25.75 2.46 22.48
CA PRO A 18 24.61 3.14 21.86
C PRO A 18 24.83 3.30 20.36
N MET A 19 23.86 2.82 19.56
CA MET A 19 23.87 2.92 18.10
C MET A 19 23.84 4.39 17.65
N THR A 20 24.98 4.88 17.17
CA THR A 20 25.02 6.08 16.32
C THR A 20 24.59 5.69 14.90
N ALA A 21 23.77 6.52 14.27
CA ALA A 21 23.02 6.22 13.04
C ALA A 21 23.85 6.01 11.74
N TRP A 22 25.12 5.60 11.82
CA TRP A 22 26.02 5.60 10.65
C TRP A 22 26.90 4.36 10.47
N ASN A 23 26.76 3.31 11.29
CA ASN A 23 27.43 2.04 11.07
C ASN A 23 26.41 0.93 10.77
N LEU A 24 25.75 1.03 9.60
CA LEU A 24 25.18 -0.17 9.00
C LEU A 24 26.37 -1.01 8.57
N GLU A 25 26.67 -2.09 9.29
CA GLU A 25 27.51 -3.14 8.71
C GLU A 25 26.86 -3.54 7.38
N PRO A 26 27.61 -3.57 6.26
CA PRO A 26 27.08 -4.01 4.99
C PRO A 26 26.43 -5.37 5.22
N THR A 27 25.12 -5.45 5.02
CA THR A 27 24.47 -6.75 4.90
C THR A 27 25.24 -7.46 3.78
N THR A 28 25.76 -8.66 4.02
CA THR A 28 26.68 -9.37 3.13
C THR A 28 25.97 -9.85 1.85
N LEU A 29 25.50 -8.89 1.05
CA LEU A 29 24.74 -9.04 -0.18
C LEU A 29 25.62 -9.49 -1.36
N ASP A 30 26.94 -9.33 -1.26
CA ASP A 30 27.92 -9.85 -2.23
C ASP A 30 27.80 -11.38 -2.40
N SER A 31 27.30 -12.10 -1.39
CA SER A 31 27.09 -13.56 -1.43
C SER A 31 25.83 -14.00 -2.19
N GLN A 32 24.91 -13.07 -2.49
CA GLN A 32 23.60 -13.37 -3.07
C GLN A 32 23.54 -13.27 -4.60
N GLY A 33 24.70 -13.04 -5.23
CA GLY A 33 24.83 -12.97 -6.69
C GLY A 33 24.18 -11.73 -7.32
N PRO A 34 24.37 -11.55 -8.64
CA PRO A 34 23.79 -10.42 -9.36
C PRO A 34 22.27 -10.55 -9.48
N ILE A 35 21.56 -9.42 -9.47
CA ILE A 35 20.15 -9.36 -9.86
C ILE A 35 20.04 -9.64 -11.36
N SER A 36 19.10 -10.50 -11.74
CA SER A 36 18.85 -10.81 -13.15
C SER A 36 18.34 -9.57 -13.89
N LEU A 37 18.75 -9.43 -15.16
CA LEU A 37 18.22 -8.38 -16.02
C LEU A 37 16.70 -8.47 -16.14
N ASP A 38 16.15 -9.68 -16.15
CA ASP A 38 14.71 -9.93 -16.23
C ASP A 38 13.93 -9.28 -15.07
N LEU A 39 14.41 -9.44 -13.83
CA LEU A 39 13.79 -8.87 -12.64
C LEU A 39 13.77 -7.32 -12.70
N ILE A 40 14.87 -6.72 -13.15
CA ILE A 40 14.96 -5.27 -13.37
C ILE A 40 14.01 -4.82 -14.48
N THR A 41 13.95 -5.56 -15.60
CA THR A 41 13.05 -5.21 -16.70
C THR A 41 11.58 -5.40 -16.32
N THR A 42 11.26 -6.38 -15.48
CA THR A 42 9.91 -6.57 -14.94
C THR A 42 9.52 -5.39 -14.05
N ALA A 43 10.38 -4.99 -13.12
CA ALA A 43 10.14 -3.81 -12.30
C ALA A 43 10.00 -2.52 -13.14
N ALA A 44 10.84 -2.35 -14.17
CA ALA A 44 10.73 -1.26 -15.12
C ALA A 44 9.38 -1.25 -15.85
N ARG A 45 8.92 -2.41 -16.34
CA ARG A 45 7.61 -2.54 -16.98
C ARG A 45 6.47 -2.17 -16.04
N VAL A 46 6.51 -2.57 -14.76
CA VAL A 46 5.49 -2.17 -13.78
C VAL A 46 5.42 -0.65 -13.66
N VAL A 47 6.56 0.02 -13.47
CA VAL A 47 6.61 1.48 -13.34
C VAL A 47 6.12 2.15 -14.63
N ASP A 48 6.61 1.72 -15.79
CA ASP A 48 6.31 2.36 -17.07
C ASP A 48 4.85 2.17 -17.49
N THR A 49 4.28 0.99 -17.27
CA THR A 49 2.89 0.68 -17.67
C THR A 49 1.85 1.21 -16.68
N SER A 50 2.26 1.52 -15.45
CA SER A 50 1.38 2.12 -14.43
C SER A 50 0.97 3.58 -14.75
N GLY A 51 1.76 4.30 -15.55
CA GLY A 51 1.58 5.74 -15.77
C GLY A 51 1.85 6.61 -14.53
N VAL A 52 2.49 6.04 -13.50
CA VAL A 52 2.65 6.69 -12.20
C VAL A 52 3.60 7.90 -12.27
N ILE A 53 4.55 7.90 -13.20
CA ILE A 53 5.51 9.00 -13.38
C ILE A 53 4.78 10.25 -13.90
N GLU A 54 3.95 10.08 -14.91
CA GLU A 54 3.12 11.13 -15.50
C GLU A 54 2.13 11.67 -14.47
N ILE A 55 1.56 10.79 -13.64
CA ILE A 55 0.69 11.17 -12.52
C ILE A 55 1.45 12.08 -11.55
N LEU A 56 2.64 11.67 -11.08
CA LEU A 56 3.46 12.48 -10.17
C LEU A 56 3.87 13.82 -10.78
N GLU A 57 4.29 13.83 -12.05
CA GLU A 57 4.66 15.05 -12.76
C GLU A 57 3.48 16.01 -12.91
N SER A 58 2.28 15.48 -13.21
CA SER A 58 1.06 16.29 -13.29
C SER A 58 0.72 16.95 -11.96
N TRP A 59 0.89 16.23 -10.85
CA TRP A 59 0.64 16.77 -9.51
C TRP A 59 1.71 17.78 -9.09
N ASP A 60 2.99 17.52 -9.40
CA ASP A 60 4.06 18.49 -9.12
C ASP A 60 3.83 19.80 -9.87
N LYS A 61 3.44 19.73 -11.15
CA LYS A 61 3.12 20.90 -11.97
C LYS A 61 1.91 21.67 -11.43
N ALA A 62 0.87 20.96 -10.98
CA ALA A 62 -0.32 21.59 -10.40
C ALA A 62 -0.02 22.27 -9.06
N ASP A 63 0.77 21.61 -8.20
CA ASP A 63 1.10 22.12 -6.86
C ASP A 63 2.19 23.21 -6.91
N ASN A 64 3.08 23.17 -7.93
CA ASN A 64 4.21 24.08 -8.07
C ASN A 64 4.30 24.67 -9.50
N PRO A 65 3.31 25.47 -9.94
CA PRO A 65 3.25 25.98 -11.32
C PRO A 65 4.42 26.89 -11.69
N ASN A 66 4.98 27.59 -10.70
CA ASN A 66 6.08 28.54 -10.86
C ASN A 66 7.46 27.95 -10.49
N ARG A 67 7.59 26.62 -10.43
CA ARG A 67 8.86 26.00 -10.06
C ARG A 67 9.93 26.34 -11.11
N TYR A 68 10.86 27.20 -10.71
CA TYR A 68 11.96 27.63 -11.57
C TYR A 68 12.84 26.43 -11.95
N ARG A 69 13.31 26.34 -13.20
CA ARG A 69 14.24 25.31 -13.69
C ARG A 69 15.68 25.50 -13.16
N GLY A 70 15.82 25.98 -11.92
CA GLY A 70 17.10 26.21 -11.28
C GLY A 70 17.59 24.96 -10.55
N GLY A 71 18.90 24.70 -10.65
CA GLY A 71 19.58 23.63 -9.91
C GLY A 71 19.99 22.44 -10.78
N ARG A 72 20.96 21.67 -10.26
CA ARG A 72 21.45 20.46 -10.93
C ARG A 72 20.34 19.41 -11.00
N PRO A 73 20.08 18.79 -12.17
CA PRO A 73 19.13 17.70 -12.28
C PRO A 73 19.41 16.60 -11.26
N ALA A 74 18.34 15.96 -10.78
CA ALA A 74 18.48 14.81 -9.87
C ALA A 74 19.22 13.69 -10.60
N GLN A 75 20.27 13.17 -9.96
CA GLN A 75 21.07 12.06 -10.51
C GLN A 75 20.30 10.74 -10.56
N VAL A 76 19.22 10.61 -9.77
CA VAL A 76 18.31 9.47 -9.77
C VAL A 76 16.91 9.99 -10.06
N SER A 77 16.32 9.54 -11.16
CA SER A 77 14.95 9.90 -11.53
C SER A 77 13.92 9.23 -10.61
N ALA A 78 12.68 9.74 -10.57
CA ALA A 78 11.59 9.09 -9.84
C ALA A 78 11.33 7.67 -10.36
N ARG A 79 11.39 7.50 -11.69
CA ARG A 79 11.34 6.19 -12.36
C ARG A 79 12.39 5.23 -11.81
N SER A 80 13.66 5.62 -11.84
CA SER A 80 14.77 4.79 -11.34
C SER A 80 14.61 4.43 -9.87
N ALA A 81 14.19 5.39 -9.03
CA ALA A 81 14.00 5.14 -7.60
C ALA A 81 12.86 4.14 -7.33
N LEU A 82 11.74 4.22 -8.06
CA LEU A 82 10.64 3.27 -7.94
C LEU A 82 11.02 1.87 -8.46
N ILE A 83 11.75 1.79 -9.59
CA ILE A 83 12.27 0.51 -10.10
C ILE A 83 13.11 -0.20 -9.03
N LEU A 84 14.06 0.51 -8.42
CA LEU A 84 14.95 -0.07 -7.41
C LEU A 84 14.19 -0.54 -6.15
N LEU A 85 13.12 0.16 -5.77
CA LEU A 85 12.26 -0.28 -4.67
C LEU A 85 11.48 -1.55 -5.04
N ILE A 86 10.88 -1.61 -6.24
CA ILE A 86 10.13 -2.79 -6.70
C ILE A 86 11.07 -4.00 -6.83
N VAL A 87 12.29 -3.80 -7.34
CA VAL A 87 13.33 -4.83 -7.41
C VAL A 87 13.63 -5.43 -6.05
N ALA A 88 13.73 -4.62 -5.00
CA ALA A 88 13.92 -5.14 -3.65
C ALA A 88 12.79 -6.11 -3.26
N GLY A 89 11.53 -5.77 -3.56
CA GLY A 89 10.40 -6.66 -3.29
C GLY A 89 10.40 -7.94 -4.13
N LEU A 90 10.75 -7.83 -5.42
CA LEU A 90 10.85 -9.00 -6.31
C LEU A 90 12.01 -9.94 -5.93
N ASP A 91 13.05 -9.42 -5.28
CA ASP A 91 14.20 -10.16 -4.75
C ASP A 91 13.97 -10.63 -3.29
N ASP A 92 12.72 -10.60 -2.81
CA ASP A 92 12.33 -11.00 -1.45
C ASP A 92 13.10 -10.24 -0.35
N LYS A 93 13.37 -8.96 -0.61
CA LYS A 93 13.95 -8.03 0.35
C LYS A 93 12.90 -7.08 0.90
N PRO A 94 13.11 -6.58 2.13
CA PRO A 94 12.33 -5.47 2.64
C PRO A 94 12.31 -4.29 1.66
N LEU A 95 11.12 -3.76 1.38
CA LEU A 95 10.89 -2.61 0.50
C LEU A 95 11.34 -1.28 1.14
N ASN A 96 12.62 -1.17 1.46
CA ASN A 96 13.22 0.04 2.03
C ASN A 96 14.37 0.57 1.17
N ILE A 97 14.74 1.83 1.40
CA ILE A 97 15.77 2.51 0.60
C ILE A 97 17.15 1.90 0.82
N THR A 98 17.43 1.37 2.01
CA THR A 98 18.70 0.72 2.31
C THR A 98 18.90 -0.49 1.39
N GLU A 99 17.93 -1.39 1.32
CA GLU A 99 18.01 -2.58 0.44
C GLU A 99 18.14 -2.19 -1.04
N ALA A 100 17.34 -1.21 -1.50
CA ALA A 100 17.43 -0.70 -2.86
C ALA A 100 18.83 -0.14 -3.20
N VAL A 101 19.47 0.53 -2.24
CA VAL A 101 20.83 1.08 -2.39
C VAL A 101 21.87 -0.04 -2.41
N GLU A 102 21.75 -1.02 -1.55
CA GLU A 102 22.71 -2.12 -1.51
C GLU A 102 22.63 -2.98 -2.78
N ILE A 103 21.42 -3.26 -3.27
CA ILE A 103 21.21 -3.90 -4.57
C ILE A 103 21.90 -3.09 -5.67
N LEU A 104 21.68 -1.77 -5.73
CA LEU A 104 22.29 -0.88 -6.70
C LEU A 104 23.83 -0.91 -6.67
N ARG A 105 24.42 -0.89 -5.47
CA ARG A 105 25.88 -0.79 -5.24
C ARG A 105 26.61 -2.08 -5.56
N TYR A 106 26.00 -3.22 -5.27
CA TYR A 106 26.71 -4.49 -5.21
C TYR A 106 26.18 -5.55 -6.16
N ARG A 107 24.90 -5.49 -6.55
CA ARG A 107 24.22 -6.59 -7.26
C ARG A 107 23.70 -6.23 -8.64
N LEU A 108 23.74 -4.96 -9.06
CA LEU A 108 23.39 -4.58 -10.43
C LEU A 108 24.63 -4.50 -11.33
N ASP A 109 24.61 -5.27 -12.41
CA ASP A 109 25.58 -5.17 -13.49
C ASP A 109 25.33 -3.96 -14.41
N GLY A 110 26.16 -3.79 -15.44
CA GLY A 110 26.04 -2.63 -16.33
C GLY A 110 24.74 -2.57 -17.15
N LYS A 111 24.19 -3.72 -17.56
CA LYS A 111 22.93 -3.77 -18.32
C LYS A 111 21.75 -3.50 -17.38
N ALA A 112 21.76 -4.08 -16.19
CA ALA A 112 20.77 -3.84 -15.14
C ALA A 112 20.74 -2.36 -14.71
N TRP A 113 21.90 -1.71 -14.59
CA TRP A 113 21.98 -0.25 -14.34
C TRP A 113 21.27 0.56 -15.43
N ALA A 114 21.60 0.28 -16.70
CA ALA A 114 21.00 0.99 -17.82
C ALA A 114 19.48 0.77 -17.88
N ALA A 115 19.00 -0.46 -17.62
CA ALA A 115 17.58 -0.78 -17.56
C ALA A 115 16.84 -0.05 -16.43
N ALA A 116 17.49 0.16 -15.28
CA ALA A 116 16.99 1.03 -14.20
C ALA A 116 17.00 2.53 -14.56
N GLY A 117 17.53 2.91 -15.72
CA GLY A 117 17.63 4.29 -16.18
C GLY A 117 18.77 5.07 -15.54
N LEU A 118 19.86 4.39 -15.15
CA LEU A 118 21.05 4.99 -14.56
C LEU A 118 22.19 4.99 -15.58
N ASP A 119 22.78 6.16 -15.83
CA ASP A 119 23.95 6.29 -16.71
C ASP A 119 25.23 6.14 -15.90
N LEU A 120 25.95 5.06 -16.16
CA LEU A 120 27.24 4.75 -15.54
C LEU A 120 28.30 5.83 -15.74
N ASN A 121 28.27 6.54 -16.87
CA ASN A 121 29.29 7.54 -17.19
C ASN A 121 29.19 8.78 -16.28
N LEU A 122 28.05 8.98 -15.62
CA LEU A 122 27.83 10.09 -14.70
C LEU A 122 28.42 9.83 -13.30
N PHE A 123 28.96 8.64 -13.05
CA PHE A 123 29.41 8.22 -11.72
C PHE A 123 30.78 7.54 -11.77
N THR A 124 31.71 8.07 -10.97
CA THR A 124 33.08 7.52 -10.85
C THR A 124 33.16 6.33 -9.90
N ASP A 125 32.22 6.21 -8.96
CA ASP A 125 32.19 5.14 -7.96
C ASP A 125 30.77 4.58 -7.81
N ARG A 126 30.59 3.31 -8.16
CA ARG A 126 29.32 2.59 -8.01
C ARG A 126 28.98 2.30 -6.56
N ARG A 127 29.97 2.20 -5.68
CA ARG A 127 29.81 1.88 -4.25
C ARG A 127 29.63 3.13 -3.39
N ASN A 128 29.46 4.30 -4.01
CA ASN A 128 29.37 5.57 -3.32
C ASN A 128 28.22 5.59 -2.27
N PRO A 129 28.49 5.88 -0.99
CA PRO A 129 27.46 5.89 0.05
C PRO A 129 26.37 6.97 -0.16
N GLN A 130 26.61 7.96 -1.03
CA GLN A 130 25.61 8.99 -1.35
C GLN A 130 24.39 8.44 -2.10
N TRP A 131 24.42 7.22 -2.63
CA TRP A 131 23.25 6.60 -3.28
C TRP A 131 22.01 6.63 -2.40
N TYR A 132 22.17 6.37 -1.10
CA TYR A 132 21.07 6.48 -0.14
C TYR A 132 20.44 7.87 -0.15
N SER A 133 21.27 8.91 -0.02
CA SER A 133 20.79 10.29 -0.02
C SER A 133 20.14 10.68 -1.34
N ARG A 134 20.64 10.19 -2.48
CA ARG A 134 20.08 10.47 -3.80
C ARG A 134 18.70 9.84 -3.96
N ILE A 135 18.57 8.54 -3.69
CA ILE A 135 17.30 7.81 -3.78
C ILE A 135 16.29 8.38 -2.76
N TYR A 136 16.71 8.58 -1.50
CA TYR A 136 15.85 9.15 -0.46
C TYR A 136 15.32 10.54 -0.82
N ARG A 137 16.18 11.45 -1.30
CA ARG A 137 15.75 12.80 -1.71
C ARG A 137 14.79 12.73 -2.90
N THR A 138 15.02 11.84 -3.85
CA THR A 138 14.10 11.64 -4.98
C THR A 138 12.74 11.15 -4.50
N ILE A 139 12.67 10.05 -3.75
CA ILE A 139 11.39 9.53 -3.22
C ILE A 139 10.69 10.58 -2.34
N ARG A 140 11.42 11.21 -1.42
CA ARG A 140 10.86 12.24 -0.53
C ARG A 140 10.26 13.41 -1.30
N ASN A 141 10.99 13.96 -2.27
CA ASN A 141 10.63 15.23 -2.89
C ASN A 141 9.78 15.08 -4.15
N ARG A 142 9.83 13.93 -4.83
CA ARG A 142 9.14 13.68 -6.11
C ARG A 142 7.94 12.75 -6.00
N ALA A 143 7.87 11.93 -4.96
CA ALA A 143 6.72 11.06 -4.70
C ALA A 143 6.03 11.46 -3.40
N ARG A 144 6.70 11.28 -2.27
CA ARG A 144 6.10 11.42 -0.93
C ARG A 144 5.53 12.81 -0.66
N ALA A 145 6.25 13.88 -1.02
CA ALA A 145 5.76 15.25 -0.89
C ALA A 145 4.42 15.49 -1.62
N LEU A 146 4.11 14.67 -2.63
CA LEU A 146 2.91 14.76 -3.43
C LEU A 146 1.76 13.86 -2.93
N ILE A 147 2.00 12.95 -1.99
CA ILE A 147 0.99 11.95 -1.58
C ILE A 147 0.82 11.83 -0.06
N ASP A 148 1.77 12.32 0.74
CA ASP A 148 1.70 12.25 2.20
C ASP A 148 0.57 13.16 2.73
N PRO A 149 -0.47 12.60 3.38
CA PRO A 149 -1.55 13.40 3.94
C PRO A 149 -1.15 14.17 5.20
N TYR A 150 0.00 13.84 5.82
CA TYR A 150 0.45 14.42 7.09
C TYR A 150 1.91 14.92 7.00
N PRO A 151 2.23 15.83 6.06
CA PRO A 151 3.61 16.26 5.80
C PRO A 151 4.30 16.95 6.99
N GLU A 152 3.53 17.54 7.89
CA GLU A 152 4.01 18.18 9.12
C GLU A 152 4.43 17.16 10.20
N THR A 153 3.99 15.91 10.08
CA THR A 153 4.29 14.84 11.04
C THR A 153 5.59 14.15 10.64
N LYS A 154 6.65 14.39 11.41
CA LYS A 154 7.96 13.78 11.18
C LYS A 154 7.91 12.30 11.54
N LYS A 155 8.14 11.45 10.53
CA LYS A 155 8.23 9.99 10.71
C LYS A 155 9.39 9.61 11.62
N GLY A 156 9.20 8.58 12.44
CA GLY A 156 10.21 8.10 13.38
C GLY A 156 10.35 8.96 14.65
N ARG A 157 9.64 10.08 14.77
CA ARG A 157 9.61 10.92 15.97
C ARG A 157 8.38 10.60 16.81
N ARG A 158 8.58 10.45 18.12
CA ARG A 158 7.50 10.43 19.11
C ARG A 158 7.25 11.84 19.62
N TYR A 159 5.99 12.18 19.85
CA TYR A 159 5.55 13.50 20.29
C TYR A 159 4.89 13.38 21.65
N ASP A 160 5.01 14.40 22.51
CA ASP A 160 4.06 14.54 23.62
C ASP A 160 2.64 14.66 23.07
N LYS A 161 1.68 14.06 23.76
CA LYS A 161 0.28 13.98 23.31
C LYS A 161 -0.32 15.37 23.05
N ASP A 162 -0.04 16.35 23.91
CA ASP A 162 -0.56 17.71 23.76
C ASP A 162 0.08 18.43 22.56
N VAL A 163 1.39 18.21 22.34
CA VAL A 163 2.09 18.73 21.17
C VAL A 163 1.55 18.11 19.88
N PHE A 164 1.28 16.80 19.88
CA PHE A 164 0.68 16.14 18.72
C PHE A 164 -0.77 16.58 18.49
N ALA A 165 -1.56 16.81 19.54
CA ALA A 165 -2.91 17.33 19.43
C ALA A 165 -2.91 18.74 18.82
N ALA A 166 -2.01 19.62 19.27
CA ALA A 166 -1.81 20.95 18.69
C ALA A 166 -1.38 20.86 17.22
N LEU A 167 -0.45 19.97 16.88
CA LEU A 167 -0.03 19.72 15.50
C LEU A 167 -1.18 19.22 14.62
N LYS A 168 -2.00 18.30 15.14
CA LYS A 168 -3.15 17.76 14.42
C LYS A 168 -4.20 18.86 14.14
N ALA A 169 -4.34 19.82 15.05
CA ALA A 169 -5.27 20.95 14.88
C ALA A 169 -4.86 21.92 13.78
N THR A 170 -3.58 21.98 13.37
CA THR A 170 -3.13 22.84 12.26
C THR A 170 -3.35 22.23 10.88
N ARG A 171 -3.81 20.97 10.80
CA ARG A 171 -3.93 20.25 9.54
C ARG A 171 -5.09 20.79 8.70
N SER A 172 -4.83 20.98 7.41
CA SER A 172 -5.87 21.31 6.43
C SER A 172 -6.68 20.05 6.06
N PRO A 173 -8.00 20.02 6.31
CA PRO A 173 -8.85 18.90 5.91
C PRO A 173 -8.85 18.68 4.40
N ALA A 174 -8.84 19.77 3.62
CA ALA A 174 -8.81 19.72 2.16
C ALA A 174 -7.51 19.08 1.64
N LEU A 175 -6.37 19.42 2.23
CA LEU A 175 -5.08 18.83 1.86
C LEU A 175 -5.06 17.33 2.18
N ILE A 176 -5.54 16.94 3.36
CA ILE A 176 -5.63 15.52 3.76
C ILE A 176 -6.48 14.75 2.75
N GLU A 177 -7.67 15.25 2.42
CA GLU A 177 -8.56 14.57 1.48
C GLU A 177 -7.93 14.45 0.10
N GLN A 178 -7.33 15.53 -0.40
CA GLN A 178 -6.62 15.53 -1.68
C GLN A 178 -5.49 14.50 -1.70
N ARG A 179 -4.62 14.48 -0.67
CA ARG A 179 -3.47 13.58 -0.59
C ARG A 179 -3.89 12.11 -0.38
N LYS A 180 -4.98 11.85 0.35
CA LYS A 180 -5.58 10.51 0.44
C LYS A 180 -6.10 10.00 -0.91
N LYS A 181 -6.72 10.87 -1.72
CA LYS A 181 -7.09 10.50 -3.10
C LYS A 181 -5.86 10.24 -3.96
N ARG A 182 -4.82 11.08 -3.83
CA ARG A 182 -3.56 10.91 -4.57
C ARG A 182 -2.84 9.62 -4.22
N ILE A 183 -2.71 9.27 -2.93
CA ILE A 183 -2.05 8.01 -2.54
C ILE A 183 -2.83 6.79 -3.06
N ALA A 184 -4.16 6.78 -2.98
CA ALA A 184 -4.97 5.69 -3.54
C ALA A 184 -4.81 5.58 -5.07
N ILE A 185 -4.77 6.69 -5.80
CA ILE A 185 -4.50 6.70 -7.24
C ILE A 185 -3.09 6.16 -7.54
N PHE A 186 -2.09 6.61 -6.79
CA PHE A 186 -0.70 6.20 -6.96
C PHE A 186 -0.52 4.69 -6.70
N ASP A 187 -1.05 4.19 -5.58
CA ASP A 187 -0.95 2.77 -5.20
C ASP A 187 -1.74 1.89 -6.18
N SER A 188 -2.97 2.31 -6.55
CA SER A 188 -3.79 1.58 -7.53
C SER A 188 -3.17 1.58 -8.93
N ALA A 189 -2.50 2.66 -9.35
CA ALA A 189 -1.80 2.69 -10.63
C ALA A 189 -0.66 1.65 -10.68
N LEU A 190 0.12 1.54 -9.60
CA LEU A 190 1.17 0.52 -9.48
C LEU A 190 0.60 -0.90 -9.40
N ALA A 191 -0.46 -1.11 -8.62
CA ALA A 191 -1.14 -2.41 -8.53
C ALA A 191 -1.69 -2.85 -9.89
N LEU A 192 -2.40 -1.97 -10.59
CA LEU A 192 -2.93 -2.22 -11.92
C LEU A 192 -1.81 -2.44 -12.96
N GLY A 193 -0.73 -1.64 -12.92
CA GLY A 193 0.43 -1.82 -13.79
C GLY A 193 1.09 -3.19 -13.59
N SER A 194 1.20 -3.65 -12.34
CA SER A 194 1.67 -5.00 -12.00
C SER A 194 0.70 -6.07 -12.52
N ALA A 195 -0.59 -5.91 -12.28
CA ALA A 195 -1.61 -6.86 -12.71
C ALA A 195 -1.63 -7.04 -14.23
N ARG A 196 -1.44 -5.95 -14.99
CA ARG A 196 -1.39 -5.95 -16.46
C ARG A 196 -0.20 -6.72 -17.06
N LEU A 197 0.77 -7.16 -16.25
CA LEU A 197 1.79 -8.12 -16.71
C LEU A 197 1.18 -9.47 -17.11
N ALA A 198 -0.02 -9.82 -16.63
CA ALA A 198 -0.77 -10.99 -17.10
C ALA A 198 -1.32 -10.83 -18.53
N GLY A 199 -1.33 -9.61 -19.07
CA GLY A 199 -1.82 -9.28 -20.41
C GLY A 199 -3.18 -8.57 -20.40
N ASP A 200 -3.30 -7.50 -21.19
CA ASP A 200 -4.55 -6.74 -21.33
C ASP A 200 -5.68 -7.56 -21.96
N ASP A 201 -5.35 -8.57 -22.75
CA ASP A 201 -6.34 -9.48 -23.35
C ASP A 201 -7.02 -10.37 -22.30
N VAL A 202 -6.31 -10.75 -21.24
CA VAL A 202 -6.88 -11.45 -20.08
C VAL A 202 -7.94 -10.57 -19.42
N PHE A 203 -7.61 -9.30 -19.14
CA PHE A 203 -8.58 -8.35 -18.56
C PHE A 203 -9.73 -7.99 -19.50
N LYS A 204 -9.54 -7.99 -20.82
CA LYS A 204 -10.63 -7.76 -21.78
C LYS A 204 -11.60 -8.93 -21.89
N ARG A 205 -11.12 -10.16 -21.68
CA ARG A 205 -11.96 -11.38 -21.64
C ARG A 205 -12.58 -11.64 -20.27
N HIS A 206 -12.07 -10.98 -19.23
CA HIS A 206 -12.64 -11.04 -17.90
C HIS A 206 -14.11 -10.62 -17.91
N ILE A 207 -14.91 -11.26 -17.07
CA ILE A 207 -16.36 -11.05 -17.02
C ILE A 207 -16.71 -9.73 -16.28
N GLY A 208 -15.73 -9.13 -15.60
CA GLY A 208 -15.88 -7.84 -14.90
C GLY A 208 -16.25 -7.97 -13.43
N ASP A 209 -16.00 -9.11 -12.80
CA ASP A 209 -16.24 -9.31 -11.37
C ASP A 209 -15.00 -9.00 -10.54
N TYR A 210 -15.21 -8.23 -9.47
CA TYR A 210 -14.14 -7.83 -8.57
C TYR A 210 -14.61 -8.02 -7.13
N ALA A 211 -13.68 -8.42 -6.26
CA ALA A 211 -13.90 -8.51 -4.83
C ALA A 211 -13.12 -7.40 -4.12
N SER A 212 -13.70 -6.87 -3.04
CA SER A 212 -13.05 -5.91 -2.16
C SER A 212 -12.99 -6.43 -0.74
N ASP A 213 -11.81 -6.33 -0.13
CA ASP A 213 -11.58 -6.63 1.27
C ASP A 213 -10.56 -5.66 1.88
N ALA A 214 -10.71 -5.38 3.18
CA ALA A 214 -9.80 -4.55 3.93
C ALA A 214 -9.05 -5.42 4.94
N THR A 215 -7.72 -5.45 4.80
CA THR A 215 -6.86 -6.25 5.67
C THR A 215 -5.88 -5.36 6.41
N MET A 216 -5.95 -5.39 7.73
CA MET A 216 -5.06 -4.60 8.58
C MET A 216 -3.59 -5.02 8.44
N TYR A 217 -2.71 -4.07 8.12
CA TYR A 217 -1.26 -4.22 8.30
C TYR A 217 -0.76 -3.46 9.52
N ALA A 218 0.03 -4.13 10.34
CA ALA A 218 0.66 -3.52 11.50
C ALA A 218 1.87 -2.68 11.07
N THR A 219 2.01 -1.49 11.67
CA THR A 219 3.29 -0.78 11.61
C THR A 219 4.31 -1.51 12.50
N SER A 220 5.60 -1.23 12.30
CA SER A 220 6.68 -1.68 13.21
C SER A 220 6.60 -1.06 14.61
N THR A 221 5.64 -0.17 14.84
CA THR A 221 5.47 0.59 16.08
C THR A 221 4.26 0.07 16.85
N THR A 222 4.34 0.11 18.18
CA THR A 222 3.23 -0.31 19.04
C THR A 222 2.40 0.88 19.49
N MET A 223 1.13 0.63 19.82
CA MET A 223 0.32 1.60 20.54
C MET A 223 1.03 2.01 21.85
N PRO A 224 1.07 3.30 22.18
CA PRO A 224 1.50 3.72 23.51
C PRO A 224 0.60 3.10 24.57
N ARG A 225 1.18 2.66 25.69
CA ARG A 225 0.41 2.19 26.85
C ARG A 225 -0.52 3.29 27.36
N SER A 226 -1.61 2.88 28.00
CA SER A 226 -2.45 3.79 28.78
C SER A 226 -1.58 4.57 29.77
N GLY A 227 -1.80 5.88 29.89
CA GLY A 227 -0.98 6.78 30.70
C GLY A 227 0.35 7.24 30.08
N SER A 228 0.78 6.73 28.93
CA SER A 228 2.00 7.23 28.27
C SER A 228 1.84 8.70 27.86
N LYS A 229 2.83 9.54 28.18
CA LYS A 229 2.88 10.95 27.75
C LYS A 229 3.16 11.11 26.25
N LEU A 230 3.86 10.12 25.68
CA LEU A 230 4.31 10.15 24.30
C LEU A 230 3.39 9.34 23.38
N THR A 231 3.23 9.81 22.15
CA THR A 231 2.58 9.09 21.05
C THR A 231 3.47 7.95 20.51
N SER A 232 2.91 7.17 19.57
CA SER A 232 3.71 6.28 18.72
C SER A 232 4.59 7.10 17.78
N SER A 233 5.68 6.52 17.26
CA SER A 233 6.46 7.11 16.16
C SER A 233 5.72 7.10 14.82
N GLU A 234 4.59 6.39 14.73
CA GLU A 234 3.55 6.53 13.69
C GLU A 234 2.23 6.99 14.33
N PRO A 235 2.11 8.27 14.75
CA PRO A 235 0.98 8.73 15.54
C PRO A 235 -0.33 8.85 14.74
N ASP A 236 -0.25 8.75 13.41
CA ASP A 236 -1.40 8.81 12.50
C ASP A 236 -2.04 7.46 12.19
N ALA A 237 -1.37 6.34 12.48
CA ALA A 237 -1.96 5.02 12.37
C ALA A 237 -3.14 4.86 13.35
N GLY A 238 -4.04 3.92 13.04
CA GLY A 238 -5.19 3.58 13.87
C GLY A 238 -4.97 2.32 14.69
N SER A 239 -5.81 2.14 15.70
CA SER A 239 -5.88 0.90 16.45
C SER A 239 -6.84 -0.07 15.76
N TYR A 240 -6.43 -1.32 15.66
CA TYR A 240 -7.26 -2.44 15.23
C TYR A 240 -7.39 -3.42 16.38
N VAL A 241 -8.62 -3.76 16.76
CA VAL A 241 -8.91 -4.72 17.82
C VAL A 241 -9.48 -5.96 17.15
N ARG A 242 -8.75 -7.08 17.20
CA ARG A 242 -9.32 -8.37 16.79
C ARG A 242 -10.01 -9.01 18.00
N GLU A 243 -11.33 -9.01 17.97
CA GLU A 243 -12.17 -9.83 18.85
C GLU A 243 -12.39 -11.20 18.13
N GLY A 244 -12.19 -12.33 18.83
CA GLY A 244 -12.28 -13.77 18.43
C GLY A 244 -12.68 -14.26 17.00
N ASN A 245 -12.12 -15.40 16.54
CA ASN A 245 -12.05 -15.91 15.15
C ASN A 245 -13.36 -16.28 14.40
N HIS A 246 -13.19 -16.37 13.07
CA HIS A 246 -14.07 -16.96 12.05
C HIS A 246 -14.37 -18.47 12.18
N HIS A 247 -13.86 -19.17 13.21
CA HIS A 247 -14.41 -20.46 13.67
C HIS A 247 -14.34 -20.51 15.22
N PRO A 248 -15.47 -20.74 15.92
CA PRO A 248 -15.63 -20.37 17.33
C PRO A 248 -15.14 -21.36 18.40
N GLY A 249 -14.58 -22.53 18.05
CA GLY A 249 -14.24 -23.57 19.04
C GLY A 249 -13.06 -23.26 20.00
N GLU A 250 -12.13 -22.37 19.63
CA GLU A 250 -10.80 -22.29 20.26
C GLU A 250 -10.42 -20.90 20.82
N ASN A 251 -11.32 -19.91 20.80
CA ASN A 251 -10.96 -18.53 21.19
C ASN A 251 -11.19 -18.22 22.67
N LYS A 252 -10.31 -18.70 23.55
CA LYS A 252 -10.26 -18.21 24.93
C LYS A 252 -9.41 -16.93 25.02
N GLY A 253 -10.05 -15.78 24.76
CA GLY A 253 -9.79 -14.52 25.50
C GLY A 253 -8.67 -13.56 25.06
N ALA A 254 -7.96 -13.76 23.95
CA ALA A 254 -6.89 -12.83 23.56
C ALA A 254 -7.39 -11.69 22.65
N ILE A 255 -7.68 -10.52 23.24
CA ILE A 255 -7.85 -9.26 22.50
C ILE A 255 -6.48 -8.87 21.92
N LYS A 256 -6.28 -9.08 20.62
CA LYS A 256 -5.05 -8.62 19.95
C LYS A 256 -5.28 -7.21 19.41
N VAL A 257 -4.83 -6.21 20.17
CA VAL A 257 -4.77 -4.82 19.70
C VAL A 257 -3.52 -4.64 18.86
N LYS A 258 -3.69 -4.22 17.61
CA LYS A 258 -2.60 -3.88 16.69
C LYS A 258 -2.66 -2.39 16.34
N HIS A 259 -1.50 -1.80 16.01
CA HIS A 259 -1.39 -0.41 15.54
C HIS A 259 -1.00 -0.40 14.08
N GLY A 260 -1.78 0.24 13.22
CA GLY A 260 -1.43 0.34 11.81
C GLY A 260 -2.49 0.93 10.92
N PHE A 261 -2.51 0.47 9.68
CA PHE A 261 -3.43 0.94 8.66
C PHE A 261 -4.11 -0.27 7.99
N ASP A 262 -5.13 0.03 7.20
CA ASP A 262 -6.06 -0.93 6.65
C ASP A 262 -6.21 -0.67 5.14
N PRO A 263 -5.38 -1.34 4.32
CA PRO A 263 -5.49 -1.32 2.89
C PRO A 263 -6.77 -2.02 2.48
N THR A 264 -7.62 -1.28 1.78
CA THR A 264 -8.72 -1.85 1.02
C THR A 264 -8.20 -2.22 -0.36
N LEU A 265 -8.24 -3.52 -0.66
CA LEU A 265 -7.79 -4.09 -1.92
C LEU A 265 -8.99 -4.33 -2.81
N ALA A 266 -8.89 -3.99 -4.08
CA ALA A 266 -9.79 -4.46 -5.13
C ALA A 266 -9.06 -5.54 -5.94
N VAL A 267 -9.68 -6.71 -6.06
CA VAL A 267 -9.09 -7.91 -6.65
C VAL A 267 -9.96 -8.37 -7.82
N ALA A 268 -9.35 -8.62 -8.98
CA ALA A 268 -10.05 -9.24 -10.10
C ALA A 268 -10.29 -10.71 -9.78
N VAL A 269 -11.56 -11.15 -9.87
CA VAL A 269 -11.98 -12.51 -9.54
C VAL A 269 -12.86 -13.08 -10.64
N GLY A 270 -12.93 -14.42 -10.72
CA GLY A 270 -13.77 -15.14 -11.67
C GLY A 270 -13.37 -14.96 -13.14
N GLY A 271 -14.09 -15.63 -14.03
CA GLY A 271 -13.63 -15.81 -15.41
C GLY A 271 -12.32 -16.60 -15.42
N ALA A 272 -11.28 -16.09 -16.07
CA ALA A 272 -9.96 -16.73 -16.07
C ALA A 272 -9.23 -16.64 -14.71
N PHE A 273 -9.59 -15.66 -13.86
CA PHE A 273 -8.98 -15.47 -12.53
C PHE A 273 -9.48 -16.53 -11.54
N GLY A 274 -8.55 -17.15 -10.82
CA GLY A 274 -8.77 -18.30 -9.94
C GLY A 274 -8.69 -19.66 -10.65
N GLU A 275 -9.09 -19.74 -11.92
CA GLU A 275 -9.03 -20.98 -12.71
C GLU A 275 -7.67 -21.19 -13.42
N SER A 276 -7.17 -20.15 -14.07
CA SER A 276 -5.97 -20.21 -14.94
C SER A 276 -5.00 -19.04 -14.74
N VAL A 277 -5.47 -17.96 -14.14
CA VAL A 277 -4.69 -16.76 -13.78
C VAL A 277 -4.87 -16.55 -12.27
N PRO A 278 -3.82 -16.23 -11.49
CA PRO A 278 -4.01 -15.92 -10.07
C PRO A 278 -4.91 -14.70 -9.88
N ASP A 279 -5.67 -14.63 -8.79
CA ASP A 279 -6.48 -13.45 -8.48
C ASP A 279 -5.56 -12.23 -8.30
N LEU A 280 -5.72 -11.23 -9.17
CA LEU A 280 -4.80 -10.09 -9.24
C LEU A 280 -5.37 -8.88 -8.51
N ILE A 281 -4.55 -8.25 -7.66
CA ILE A 281 -4.86 -6.96 -7.04
C ILE A 281 -4.78 -5.88 -8.13
N VAL A 282 -5.91 -5.23 -8.40
CA VAL A 282 -6.05 -4.19 -9.43
C VAL A 282 -6.21 -2.79 -8.85
N GLY A 283 -6.39 -2.68 -7.54
CA GLY A 283 -6.67 -1.43 -6.87
C GLY A 283 -6.34 -1.49 -5.38
N VAL A 284 -5.87 -0.38 -4.84
CA VAL A 284 -5.48 -0.23 -3.44
C VAL A 284 -5.84 1.17 -2.96
N SER A 285 -6.45 1.23 -1.79
CA SER A 285 -6.50 2.47 -0.99
C SER A 285 -6.15 2.15 0.46
N VAL A 286 -5.63 3.12 1.20
CA VAL A 286 -5.19 2.91 2.58
C VAL A 286 -5.81 3.96 3.49
N ASP A 287 -6.45 3.50 4.57
CA ASP A 287 -6.88 4.36 5.67
C ASP A 287 -6.62 3.70 7.02
N LYS A 288 -7.13 4.30 8.10
CA LYS A 288 -7.14 3.69 9.42
C LYS A 288 -8.13 2.51 9.45
N PRO A 289 -7.86 1.49 10.28
CA PRO A 289 -8.78 0.37 10.46
C PRO A 289 -10.21 0.81 10.76
N GLY A 290 -11.17 0.23 10.03
CA GLY A 290 -12.61 0.50 10.14
C GLY A 290 -13.06 1.89 9.71
N HIS A 291 -12.17 2.72 9.14
CA HIS A 291 -12.48 4.10 8.80
C HIS A 291 -12.88 4.23 7.34
N ARG A 292 -14.15 4.60 7.10
CA ARG A 292 -14.73 4.87 5.76
C ARG A 292 -14.64 3.70 4.76
N PRO A 293 -15.03 2.46 5.15
CA PRO A 293 -14.84 1.27 4.32
C PRO A 293 -15.37 1.43 2.89
N GLY A 294 -16.63 1.86 2.71
CA GLY A 294 -17.21 2.06 1.38
C GLY A 294 -16.51 3.12 0.51
N GLN A 295 -16.01 4.20 1.12
CA GLN A 295 -15.27 5.23 0.37
C GLN A 295 -13.87 4.76 -0.03
N ASN A 296 -13.27 3.87 0.76
CA ASN A 296 -11.99 3.27 0.45
C ASN A 296 -12.12 2.30 -0.74
N VAL A 297 -13.24 1.57 -0.87
CA VAL A 297 -13.51 0.76 -2.08
C VAL A 297 -13.57 1.64 -3.32
N LEU A 298 -14.34 2.74 -3.27
CA LEU A 298 -14.42 3.70 -4.38
C LEU A 298 -13.05 4.24 -4.78
N GLN A 299 -12.18 4.51 -3.80
CA GLN A 299 -10.82 4.99 -4.07
C GLN A 299 -9.93 3.90 -4.67
N ALA A 300 -10.03 2.66 -4.19
CA ALA A 300 -9.26 1.54 -4.71
C ALA A 300 -9.61 1.23 -6.17
N VAL A 301 -10.89 1.34 -6.56
CA VAL A 301 -11.32 1.06 -7.95
C VAL A 301 -11.21 2.26 -8.89
N ALA A 302 -10.86 3.45 -8.40
CA ALA A 302 -10.86 4.67 -9.21
C ALA A 302 -9.95 4.59 -10.45
N MET A 303 -8.81 3.89 -10.34
CA MET A 303 -7.93 3.66 -11.49
C MET A 303 -8.49 2.62 -12.45
N LEU A 304 -9.12 1.56 -11.94
CA LEU A 304 -9.81 0.56 -12.75
C LEU A 304 -10.96 1.19 -13.56
N GLU A 305 -11.71 2.11 -12.97
CA GLU A 305 -12.82 2.82 -13.66
C GLU A 305 -12.37 3.69 -14.84
N ARG A 306 -11.09 4.05 -14.88
CA ARG A 306 -10.47 4.79 -15.98
C ARG A 306 -9.95 3.87 -17.09
N THR A 307 -10.02 2.57 -16.88
CA THR A 307 -9.71 1.57 -17.90
C THR A 307 -10.93 1.29 -18.77
N GLY A 308 -10.70 0.66 -19.93
CA GLY A 308 -11.76 0.06 -20.73
C GLY A 308 -12.12 -1.37 -20.29
N PHE A 309 -11.71 -1.82 -19.11
CA PHE A 309 -11.95 -3.19 -18.67
C PHE A 309 -13.42 -3.42 -18.28
N PRO A 310 -13.93 -4.65 -18.49
CA PRO A 310 -15.30 -4.99 -18.12
C PRO A 310 -15.57 -4.77 -16.62
N ARG A 311 -16.81 -4.39 -16.31
CA ARG A 311 -17.31 -4.16 -14.95
C ARG A 311 -18.71 -4.76 -14.83
N ARG A 312 -18.91 -5.57 -13.80
CA ARG A 312 -20.15 -6.30 -13.55
C ARG A 312 -20.49 -6.31 -12.07
N TYR A 313 -19.86 -7.18 -11.28
CA TYR A 313 -20.08 -7.25 -9.84
C TYR A 313 -18.93 -6.67 -9.04
N MET A 314 -19.25 -5.86 -8.03
CA MET A 314 -18.37 -5.61 -6.90
C MET A 314 -18.88 -6.42 -5.71
N ILE A 315 -18.05 -7.33 -5.23
CA ILE A 315 -18.33 -8.26 -4.14
C ILE A 315 -17.61 -7.76 -2.88
N GLY A 316 -18.27 -7.76 -1.74
CA GLY A 316 -17.66 -7.41 -0.46
C GLY A 316 -18.48 -7.90 0.73
N ASP A 317 -17.89 -7.84 1.91
CA ASP A 317 -18.54 -8.24 3.16
C ASP A 317 -19.59 -7.22 3.66
N MET A 318 -20.15 -7.51 4.83
CA MET A 318 -21.12 -6.65 5.52
C MET A 318 -20.60 -5.25 5.86
N ALA A 319 -19.28 -5.01 5.99
CA ALA A 319 -18.75 -3.69 6.30
C ALA A 319 -18.99 -2.70 5.14
N TYR A 320 -19.07 -3.21 3.91
CA TYR A 320 -19.39 -2.41 2.72
C TYR A 320 -20.89 -2.35 2.48
N SER A 321 -21.55 -3.51 2.34
CA SER A 321 -22.98 -3.59 2.10
C SER A 321 -23.61 -4.61 3.04
N PRO A 322 -24.53 -4.21 3.95
CA PRO A 322 -25.14 -2.88 4.07
C PRO A 322 -24.40 -1.88 4.99
N GLY A 323 -23.22 -2.21 5.52
CA GLY A 323 -22.57 -1.46 6.61
C GLY A 323 -22.10 -0.04 6.27
N SER A 324 -21.90 0.29 5.00
CA SER A 324 -21.60 1.66 4.56
C SER A 324 -22.88 2.43 4.21
N LYS A 325 -22.87 3.74 4.46
CA LYS A 325 -24.00 4.62 4.08
C LYS A 325 -24.22 4.59 2.56
N PRO A 326 -25.49 4.54 2.08
CA PRO A 326 -25.83 4.51 0.65
C PRO A 326 -25.08 5.54 -0.21
N GLU A 327 -24.98 6.78 0.26
CA GLU A 327 -24.31 7.89 -0.43
C GLU A 327 -22.78 7.73 -0.53
N TYR A 328 -22.18 6.88 0.30
CA TYR A 328 -20.73 6.68 0.36
C TYR A 328 -20.24 5.43 -0.36
N TYR A 329 -21.14 4.53 -0.77
CA TYR A 329 -20.75 3.30 -1.47
C TYR A 329 -21.76 2.87 -2.52
N GLN A 330 -23.00 2.55 -2.12
CA GLN A 330 -23.96 1.88 -2.99
C GLN A 330 -24.40 2.75 -4.17
N ALA A 331 -24.79 4.00 -3.88
CA ALA A 331 -25.19 4.96 -4.90
C ALA A 331 -24.06 5.30 -5.89
N PRO A 332 -22.84 5.70 -5.45
CA PRO A 332 -21.75 6.00 -6.39
C PRO A 332 -21.30 4.78 -7.19
N MET A 333 -21.22 3.58 -6.60
CA MET A 333 -20.87 2.36 -7.33
C MET A 333 -21.90 2.05 -8.43
N ARG A 334 -23.20 2.13 -8.13
CA ARG A 334 -24.26 1.93 -9.12
C ARG A 334 -24.25 2.98 -10.22
N LYS A 335 -23.98 4.25 -9.87
CA LYS A 335 -23.80 5.33 -10.84
C LYS A 335 -22.65 5.04 -11.82
N ASN A 336 -21.61 4.36 -11.35
CA ASN A 336 -20.47 3.94 -12.16
C ASN A 336 -20.67 2.58 -12.88
N GLY A 337 -21.90 2.02 -12.86
CA GLY A 337 -22.26 0.82 -13.61
C GLY A 337 -22.07 -0.50 -12.85
N TRP A 338 -21.70 -0.46 -11.58
CA TRP A 338 -21.50 -1.67 -10.77
C TRP A 338 -22.82 -2.26 -10.27
N LYS A 339 -22.92 -3.59 -10.29
CA LYS A 339 -23.84 -4.35 -9.46
C LYS A 339 -23.11 -4.72 -8.16
N ILE A 340 -23.78 -4.58 -7.03
CA ILE A 340 -23.17 -4.83 -5.72
C ILE A 340 -23.67 -6.17 -5.21
N VAL A 341 -22.74 -7.00 -4.75
CA VAL A 341 -23.01 -8.23 -4.02
C VAL A 341 -22.44 -8.04 -2.63
N GLY A 342 -23.28 -8.21 -1.62
CA GLY A 342 -22.87 -8.11 -0.23
C GLY A 342 -23.61 -9.13 0.63
N ASP A 343 -23.05 -9.39 1.79
CA ASP A 343 -23.64 -10.29 2.77
C ASP A 343 -24.98 -9.75 3.30
N ILE A 344 -25.93 -10.67 3.49
CA ILE A 344 -27.22 -10.34 4.10
C ILE A 344 -27.06 -10.47 5.62
N PRO A 345 -27.43 -9.43 6.40
CA PRO A 345 -27.42 -9.53 7.85
C PRO A 345 -28.22 -10.74 8.36
N ASN A 346 -27.64 -11.47 9.31
CA ASN A 346 -28.31 -12.60 9.96
C ASN A 346 -29.51 -12.17 10.82
N LYS A 347 -29.55 -10.90 11.26
CA LYS A 347 -30.66 -10.36 12.07
C LYS A 347 -31.78 -9.84 11.17
N GLU A 348 -33.00 -10.33 11.37
CA GLU A 348 -34.18 -9.89 10.61
C GLU A 348 -34.41 -8.38 10.68
N GLU A 349 -34.18 -7.77 11.83
CA GLU A 349 -34.31 -6.31 12.05
C GLU A 349 -33.32 -5.48 11.22
N ALA A 350 -32.19 -6.08 10.82
CA ALA A 350 -31.16 -5.44 10.02
C ALA A 350 -31.29 -5.73 8.52
N ARG A 351 -32.18 -6.66 8.14
CA ARG A 351 -32.64 -6.80 6.76
C ARG A 351 -33.57 -5.60 6.53
N GLY A 352 -33.33 -4.80 5.49
CA GLY A 352 -34.29 -3.76 5.09
C GLY A 352 -35.64 -4.37 4.73
N ILE A 353 -36.55 -3.62 4.09
CA ILE A 353 -37.84 -4.18 3.61
C ILE A 353 -37.54 -5.42 2.75
N ALA A 354 -37.78 -6.60 3.34
CA ALA A 354 -37.47 -7.88 2.77
C ALA A 354 -38.78 -8.63 2.52
N ALA A 355 -39.10 -8.83 1.24
CA ALA A 355 -40.15 -9.74 0.83
C ALA A 355 -39.50 -11.07 0.45
N THR A 356 -40.02 -12.17 0.97
CA THR A 356 -39.64 -13.51 0.54
C THR A 356 -40.60 -13.97 -0.55
N TYR A 357 -40.06 -14.35 -1.71
CA TYR A 357 -40.83 -15.01 -2.77
C TYR A 357 -40.06 -16.25 -3.23
N VAL A 358 -40.65 -17.43 -3.03
CA VAL A 358 -40.10 -18.73 -3.47
C VAL A 358 -38.63 -18.94 -3.05
N GLY A 359 -38.31 -18.66 -1.78
CA GLY A 359 -36.97 -18.87 -1.23
C GLY A 359 -35.92 -17.80 -1.56
N MET A 360 -36.29 -16.73 -2.26
CA MET A 360 -35.42 -15.58 -2.51
C MET A 360 -35.72 -14.45 -1.53
N VAL A 361 -34.67 -13.80 -1.01
CA VAL A 361 -34.79 -12.58 -0.21
C VAL A 361 -34.72 -11.38 -1.14
N LEU A 362 -35.80 -10.59 -1.22
CA LEU A 362 -35.77 -9.29 -1.88
C LEU A 362 -35.08 -8.30 -0.96
N SER A 363 -33.94 -7.74 -1.36
CA SER A 363 -33.28 -6.66 -0.62
C SER A 363 -32.98 -5.52 -1.59
N ASP A 364 -33.36 -4.29 -1.22
CA ASP A 364 -33.09 -3.08 -2.00
C ASP A 364 -33.64 -3.13 -3.45
N GLY A 365 -34.82 -3.76 -3.63
CA GLY A 365 -35.52 -3.83 -4.92
C GLY A 365 -34.97 -4.85 -5.93
N LYS A 366 -34.06 -5.75 -5.53
CA LYS A 366 -33.58 -6.88 -6.35
C LYS A 366 -33.64 -8.19 -5.59
N CYS A 367 -34.05 -9.27 -6.26
CA CYS A 367 -34.02 -10.61 -5.70
C CYS A 367 -32.57 -11.12 -5.74
N THR A 368 -32.02 -11.47 -4.58
CA THR A 368 -30.73 -12.17 -4.50
C THR A 368 -30.96 -13.61 -4.06
N ALA A 369 -30.33 -14.56 -4.76
CA ALA A 369 -30.33 -15.95 -4.36
C ALA A 369 -29.45 -16.11 -3.12
N GLN A 370 -29.96 -16.79 -2.11
CA GLN A 370 -29.22 -17.16 -0.91
C GLN A 370 -28.36 -18.38 -1.28
N LEU A 371 -27.03 -18.23 -1.32
CA LEU A 371 -26.14 -19.38 -1.35
C LEU A 371 -25.98 -19.84 0.10
N PHE A 372 -26.40 -21.09 0.36
CA PHE A 372 -26.35 -21.74 1.68
C PHE A 372 -24.92 -22.09 2.09
#